data_AF-A0A2T7E821-F1
#
_entry.id   AF-A0A2T7E821-F1
#
_cell.length_a   1.000
_cell.length_b   1.000
_cell.length_c   1.000
_cell.angle_alpha   90.00
_cell.angle_beta   90.00
_cell.angle_gamma   90.00
#
_symmetry.space_group_name_H-M   'P 1'
#
loop_
_entity.id
_entity.type
_entity.pdbx_description
1 polymer ?
#
loop_
_entity_poly.entity_id
_entity_poly.type
_entity_poly.pdbx_seq_one_letter_code
_entity_poly.pdbx_strand_id
1 'polypeptide(L)'
;MQVFYLVCRKAGGGSITPHVQNFLLENCTGTNVDGRQNFTYTTTIFKRIISEVELSSSTVIDGLYEEFAQRMLSKAKDSLLNKTDHIYKEISFLSSTNDDVSSRLISVVARLSCSSNMLEGDTGCSLWPSSLFLSEFILSYPEIFSTKCCFELGSGVGLVGICLNYVGASKVILTDGDTSTLTNMKENMELNNLCIEQEHSEVLKESKNKVECKYLSWEHVSESDLWGYQPDIVLGADIMYDPVCVPHLVRVLSMLLRRNRSQGENNGKSGDEFQTEGPVAYIATVVRNAETFNCFAKAAADAKLSAINIASRSMRN
;
A
#
# COMPACT_ATOMS: atom_id res chain seq x y z
N MET A 1 -4.49 17.02 15.04
CA MET A 1 -5.25 17.93 14.14
C MET A 1 -6.47 18.56 14.82
N GLN A 2 -7.35 17.80 15.49
CA GLN A 2 -8.45 18.33 16.32
C GLN A 2 -7.97 19.28 17.43
N VAL A 3 -6.81 18.99 18.04
CA VAL A 3 -6.22 19.83 19.10
C VAL A 3 -5.85 21.23 18.59
N PHE A 4 -5.42 21.37 17.34
CA PHE A 4 -5.00 22.65 16.76
C PHE A 4 -6.19 23.58 16.46
N TYR A 5 -7.29 22.99 15.98
CA TYR A 5 -8.55 23.68 15.76
C TYR A 5 -9.17 24.15 17.09
N LEU A 6 -9.03 23.35 18.15
CA LEU A 6 -9.45 23.69 19.52
C LEU A 6 -8.67 24.88 20.11
N VAL A 7 -7.35 24.96 19.86
CA VAL A 7 -6.51 26.09 20.32
C VAL A 7 -6.87 27.39 19.59
N CYS A 8 -7.04 27.35 18.26
CA CYS A 8 -7.45 28.53 17.48
C CYS A 8 -8.86 29.03 17.86
N ARG A 9 -9.77 28.11 18.16
CA ARG A 9 -11.13 28.42 18.62
C ARG A 9 -11.16 29.05 20.02
N LYS A 10 -10.18 28.72 20.87
CA LYS A 10 -10.05 29.27 22.23
C LYS A 10 -9.30 30.62 22.26
N ALA A 11 -8.44 30.90 21.27
CA ALA A 11 -7.61 32.11 21.22
C ALA A 11 -8.15 33.23 20.31
N GLY A 12 -8.91 32.91 19.25
CA GLY A 12 -9.30 33.89 18.22
C GLY A 12 -10.76 33.86 17.77
N GLY A 13 -11.65 33.21 18.52
CA GLY A 13 -13.08 33.16 18.18
C GLY A 13 -13.42 32.45 16.85
N GLY A 14 -12.46 31.73 16.25
CA GLY A 14 -12.61 31.08 14.95
C GLY A 14 -11.90 31.77 13.78
N SER A 15 -11.26 32.94 13.99
CA SER A 15 -10.49 33.65 12.96
C SER A 15 -8.99 33.60 13.23
N ILE A 16 -8.18 33.40 12.19
CA ILE A 16 -6.71 33.35 12.27
C ILE A 16 -6.13 34.78 12.17
N THR A 17 -6.37 35.57 13.23
CA THR A 17 -5.91 36.96 13.31
C THR A 17 -4.37 37.05 13.35
N PRO A 18 -3.76 38.22 13.06
CA PRO A 18 -2.30 38.40 13.15
C PRO A 18 -1.71 38.00 14.52
N HIS A 19 -2.47 38.15 15.60
CA HIS A 19 -2.06 37.70 16.93
C HIS A 19 -1.96 36.17 17.02
N VAL A 20 -2.95 35.45 16.48
CA VAL A 20 -2.94 33.98 16.41
C VAL A 20 -1.83 33.49 15.48
N GLN A 21 -1.60 34.17 14.36
CA GLN A 21 -0.49 33.84 13.45
C GLN A 21 0.86 33.96 14.14
N ASN A 22 1.12 35.05 14.90
CA ASN A 22 2.36 35.22 15.66
C ASN A 22 2.51 34.17 16.77
N PHE A 23 1.44 33.88 17.51
CA PHE A 23 1.46 32.83 18.53
C PHE A 23 1.80 31.45 17.94
N LEU A 24 1.22 31.10 16.79
CA LEU A 24 1.49 29.85 16.11
C LEU A 24 2.91 29.82 15.54
N LEU A 25 3.40 30.93 14.98
CA LEU A 25 4.76 31.08 14.51
C LEU A 25 5.75 30.79 15.65
N GLU A 26 5.63 31.50 16.77
CA GLU A 26 6.48 31.34 17.96
C GLU A 26 6.44 29.93 18.55
N ASN A 27 5.28 29.27 18.59
CA ASN A 27 5.20 27.89 19.07
C ASN A 27 5.78 26.86 18.08
N CYS A 28 5.76 27.16 16.78
CA CYS A 28 6.31 26.28 15.74
C CYS A 28 7.81 26.53 15.46
N THR A 29 8.35 27.65 15.93
CA THR A 29 9.78 28.01 15.86
C THR A 29 10.48 27.90 17.22
N GLY A 30 9.72 27.94 18.31
CA GLY A 30 10.23 27.91 19.69
C GLY A 30 11.03 26.65 20.02
N THR A 31 12.20 26.85 20.60
CA THR A 31 13.07 25.81 21.13
C THR A 31 12.53 25.30 22.47
N ASN A 32 11.68 24.28 22.46
CA ASN A 32 11.38 23.53 23.69
C ASN A 32 11.65 22.03 23.50
N VAL A 33 12.75 21.64 24.16
CA VAL A 33 13.09 20.36 24.79
C VAL A 33 12.85 19.08 23.99
N ASP A 34 13.97 18.44 23.64
CA ASP A 34 14.13 17.12 23.03
C ASP A 34 14.07 17.04 21.49
N GLY A 35 15.10 17.59 20.86
CA GLY A 35 15.92 16.77 19.95
C GLY A 35 15.28 16.15 18.70
N ARG A 36 14.41 16.87 17.98
CA ARG A 36 14.25 16.87 16.50
C ARG A 36 12.96 17.63 16.17
N GLN A 37 13.05 18.91 15.82
CA GLN A 37 11.89 19.59 15.24
C GLN A 37 11.54 18.88 13.91
N ASN A 38 10.31 18.39 13.79
CA ASN A 38 9.84 17.78 12.55
C ASN A 38 9.53 18.91 11.54
N PHE A 39 10.56 19.27 10.76
CA PHE A 39 10.51 20.33 9.75
C PHE A 39 9.39 20.11 8.73
N THR A 40 9.06 18.87 8.38
CA THR A 40 7.98 18.53 7.45
C THR A 40 6.60 18.82 8.04
N TYR A 41 6.39 18.44 9.30
CA TYR A 41 5.13 18.65 10.00
C TYR A 41 4.82 20.14 10.17
N THR A 42 5.80 20.90 10.62
CA THR A 42 5.68 22.35 10.83
C THR A 42 5.55 23.13 9.52
N THR A 43 6.24 22.71 8.44
CA THR A 43 6.05 23.29 7.09
C THR A 43 4.63 23.07 6.56
N THR A 44 4.04 21.89 6.82
CA THR A 44 2.65 21.60 6.44
C THR A 44 1.65 22.46 7.21
N ILE A 45 1.92 22.70 8.49
CA ILE A 45 1.13 23.61 9.33
C ILE A 45 1.19 25.04 8.77
N PHE A 46 2.38 25.57 8.48
CA PHE A 46 2.54 26.91 7.91
C PHE A 46 1.83 27.07 6.57
N LYS A 47 1.99 26.10 5.65
CA LYS A 47 1.27 26.11 4.36
C LYS A 47 -0.25 26.20 4.55
N ARG A 48 -0.81 25.42 5.50
CA ARG A 48 -2.26 25.44 5.77
C ARG A 48 -2.72 26.75 6.42
N ILE A 49 -1.95 27.31 7.35
CA ILE A 49 -2.27 28.60 7.97
C ILE A 49 -2.30 29.69 6.90
N ILE A 50 -1.26 29.75 6.05
CA ILE A 50 -1.17 30.71 4.94
C ILE A 50 -2.40 30.58 4.03
N SER A 51 -2.71 29.36 3.55
CA SER A 51 -3.87 29.14 2.69
C SER A 51 -5.21 29.50 3.34
N GLU A 52 -5.40 29.21 4.63
CA GLU A 52 -6.65 29.54 5.34
C GLU A 52 -6.81 31.06 5.55
N VAL A 53 -5.71 31.77 5.84
CA VAL A 53 -5.70 33.24 5.96
C VAL A 53 -5.97 33.90 4.60
N GLU A 54 -5.36 33.38 3.52
CA GLU A 54 -5.61 33.82 2.14
C GLU A 54 -7.07 33.57 1.71
N LEU A 55 -7.62 32.38 2.02
CA LEU A 55 -9.01 32.02 1.73
C LEU A 55 -10.01 32.93 2.46
N SER A 56 -9.69 33.33 3.68
CA SER A 56 -10.49 34.27 4.47
C SER A 56 -10.25 35.74 4.11
N SER A 57 -9.53 36.03 3.01
CA SER A 57 -9.19 37.38 2.52
C SER A 57 -8.49 38.26 3.59
N SER A 58 -7.80 37.62 4.53
CA SER A 58 -7.07 38.28 5.60
C SER A 58 -5.59 38.40 5.25
N THR A 59 -4.87 39.33 5.89
CA THR A 59 -3.43 39.50 5.66
C THR A 59 -2.64 38.46 6.43
N VAL A 60 -1.75 37.75 5.72
CA VAL A 60 -0.74 36.86 6.30
C VAL A 60 0.42 37.72 6.83
N ILE A 61 0.90 37.43 8.03
CA ILE A 61 2.07 38.15 8.60
C ILE A 61 3.36 37.80 7.85
N ASP A 62 4.22 38.79 7.63
CA ASP A 62 5.49 38.62 6.90
C ASP A 62 6.37 37.53 7.51
N GLY A 63 6.46 37.47 8.84
CA GLY A 63 7.24 36.44 9.55
C GLY A 63 6.83 35.00 9.24
N LEU A 64 5.56 34.76 8.89
CA LEU A 64 5.08 33.43 8.49
C LEU A 64 5.52 33.09 7.06
N TYR A 65 5.51 34.06 6.14
CA TYR A 65 6.06 33.89 4.80
C TYR A 65 7.56 33.73 4.82
N GLU A 66 8.27 34.52 5.63
CA GLU A 66 9.72 34.45 5.78
C GLU A 66 10.17 33.07 6.32
N GLU A 67 9.56 32.59 7.40
CA GLU A 67 9.84 31.26 7.95
C GLU A 67 9.45 30.13 7.00
N PHE A 68 8.30 30.24 6.33
CA PHE A 68 7.89 29.26 5.32
C PHE A 68 8.87 29.24 4.13
N ALA A 69 9.29 30.40 3.63
CA ALA A 69 10.26 30.53 2.54
C ALA A 69 11.64 30.00 2.95
N GLN A 70 12.13 30.33 4.15
CA GLN A 70 13.39 29.81 4.67
C GLN A 70 13.38 28.28 4.76
N ARG A 71 12.26 27.69 5.21
CA ARG A 71 12.10 26.22 5.30
C ARG A 71 11.97 25.56 3.94
N MET A 72 11.35 26.21 2.97
CA MET A 72 11.32 25.73 1.59
C MET A 72 12.70 25.80 0.95
N LEU A 73 13.47 26.86 1.22
CA LEU A 73 14.85 27.01 0.76
C LEU A 73 15.81 26.02 1.44
N SER A 74 15.65 25.77 2.74
CA SER A 74 16.45 24.75 3.45
C SER A 74 16.14 23.35 2.92
N LYS A 75 14.86 23.04 2.67
CA LYS A 75 14.45 21.78 2.04
C LYS A 75 14.98 21.62 0.62
N ALA A 76 15.01 22.69 -0.17
CA ALA A 76 15.59 22.69 -1.51
C ALA A 76 17.13 22.56 -1.50
N LYS A 77 17.79 23.10 -0.47
CA LYS A 77 19.23 22.98 -0.26
C LYS A 77 19.62 21.56 0.20
N ASP A 78 18.80 20.97 1.07
CA ASP A 78 18.92 19.55 1.46
C ASP A 78 18.59 18.60 0.31
N SER A 79 17.63 18.92 -0.56
CA SER A 79 17.34 18.08 -1.75
C SER A 79 18.44 18.15 -2.80
N LEU A 80 19.23 19.23 -2.84
CA LEU A 80 20.42 19.37 -3.70
C LEU A 80 21.63 18.62 -3.15
N LEU A 81 21.72 18.46 -1.82
CA LEU A 81 22.84 17.78 -1.14
C LEU A 81 22.57 16.28 -0.89
N ASN A 82 21.30 15.90 -0.74
CA ASN A 82 20.84 14.52 -0.57
C ASN A 82 19.91 14.16 -1.74
N LYS A 83 20.50 13.76 -2.87
CA LYS A 83 19.80 13.02 -3.94
C LYS A 83 19.44 11.63 -3.43
N THR A 84 18.50 11.56 -2.49
CA THR A 84 17.69 10.37 -2.32
C THR A 84 16.27 10.81 -2.66
N ASP A 85 15.87 10.59 -3.91
CA ASP A 85 14.48 10.81 -4.36
C ASP A 85 13.49 9.90 -3.61
N HIS A 86 13.98 9.05 -2.72
CA HIS A 86 13.20 8.10 -1.91
C HIS A 86 13.09 8.52 -0.44
N ILE A 87 11.90 8.35 0.13
CA ILE A 87 11.57 8.52 1.55
C ILE A 87 11.35 7.14 2.18
N TYR A 88 12.00 6.91 3.31
CA TYR A 88 11.72 5.75 4.15
C TYR A 88 10.44 5.96 4.97
N LYS A 89 9.51 5.01 4.85
CA LYS A 89 8.27 4.94 5.62
C LYS A 89 8.29 3.70 6.48
N GLU A 90 7.93 3.85 7.75
CA GLU A 90 7.70 2.74 8.66
C GLU A 90 6.19 2.65 8.93
N ILE A 91 5.58 1.53 8.55
CA ILE A 91 4.15 1.28 8.71
C ILE A 91 3.97 0.23 9.80
N SER A 92 3.30 0.59 10.88
CA SER A 92 3.01 -0.30 11.99
C SER A 92 1.52 -0.66 12.01
N PHE A 93 1.23 -1.96 11.99
CA PHE A 93 -0.12 -2.48 12.19
C PHE A 93 -0.26 -2.97 13.62
N LEU A 94 -1.32 -2.52 14.31
CA LEU A 94 -1.63 -2.97 15.67
C LEU A 94 -2.71 -4.05 15.59
N SER A 95 -2.41 -5.24 16.09
CA SER A 95 -3.42 -6.30 16.24
C SER A 95 -4.06 -6.20 17.63
N SER A 96 -5.37 -5.92 17.70
CA SER A 96 -6.12 -6.14 18.95
C SER A 96 -6.54 -7.60 19.01
N THR A 97 -5.93 -8.38 19.88
CA THR A 97 -6.53 -9.65 20.27
C THR A 97 -7.63 -9.34 21.27
N ASN A 98 -8.87 -9.69 20.91
CA ASN A 98 -9.99 -9.66 21.84
C ASN A 98 -9.86 -10.82 22.80
N ASP A 99 -8.88 -10.78 23.70
CA ASP A 99 -8.92 -11.59 24.92
C ASP A 99 -8.03 -10.97 26.00
N ASP A 100 -8.64 -10.89 27.19
CA ASP A 100 -8.11 -10.35 28.42
C ASP A 100 -6.89 -11.19 28.89
N VAL A 101 -5.96 -10.53 29.60
CA VAL A 101 -4.73 -11.06 30.20
C VAL A 101 -3.51 -11.17 29.26
N SER A 102 -2.72 -10.09 29.23
CA SER A 102 -1.31 -10.05 28.80
C SER A 102 -1.02 -10.49 27.36
N SER A 103 -1.87 -10.10 26.41
CA SER A 103 -1.61 -10.30 24.99
C SER A 103 -0.51 -9.37 24.50
N ARG A 104 0.62 -9.94 24.07
CA ARG A 104 1.63 -9.19 23.31
C ARG A 104 0.95 -8.65 22.06
N LEU A 105 0.86 -7.33 21.94
CA LEU A 105 0.52 -6.66 20.67
C LEU A 105 1.47 -7.20 19.61
N ILE A 106 0.95 -8.07 18.76
CA ILE A 106 1.69 -8.58 17.62
C ILE A 106 1.66 -7.44 16.59
N SER A 107 2.78 -6.70 16.49
CA SER A 107 2.92 -5.57 15.58
C SER A 107 3.69 -5.99 14.33
N VAL A 108 3.08 -5.89 13.16
CA VAL A 108 3.84 -5.91 11.90
C VAL A 108 4.39 -4.52 11.68
N VAL A 109 5.70 -4.42 11.50
CA VAL A 109 6.39 -3.18 11.16
C VAL A 109 7.02 -3.36 9.79
N ALA A 110 6.44 -2.73 8.77
CA ALA A 110 6.96 -2.75 7.41
C ALA A 110 7.77 -1.50 7.13
N ARG A 111 9.03 -1.67 6.71
CA ARG A 111 9.92 -0.57 6.28
C ARG A 111 9.96 -0.49 4.77
N LEU A 112 9.60 0.65 4.21
CA LEU A 112 9.48 0.84 2.77
C LEU A 112 10.25 2.08 2.35
N SER A 113 11.17 1.92 1.40
CA SER A 113 11.69 2.99 0.58
C SER A 113 10.65 3.31 -0.50
N CYS A 114 10.11 4.53 -0.51
CA CYS A 114 9.10 4.98 -1.47
C CYS A 114 9.62 6.20 -2.24
N SER A 115 9.32 6.32 -3.53
CA SER A 115 9.63 7.53 -4.29
C SER A 115 8.87 8.74 -3.74
N SER A 116 9.55 9.88 -3.71
CA SER A 116 9.00 11.19 -3.32
C SER A 116 8.38 11.90 -4.51
N ASN A 117 8.65 11.42 -5.73
CA ASN A 117 8.25 12.07 -6.97
C ASN A 117 7.43 11.12 -7.86
N MET A 118 6.11 11.22 -7.75
CA MET A 118 5.18 10.40 -8.53
C MET A 118 5.11 10.80 -10.02
N LEU A 119 5.69 11.94 -10.41
CA LEU A 119 5.55 12.51 -11.75
C LEU A 119 6.59 11.98 -12.75
N GLU A 120 7.60 11.24 -12.28
CA GLU A 120 8.67 10.68 -13.11
C GLU A 120 8.43 9.21 -13.49
N GLY A 121 7.20 8.72 -13.39
CA GLY A 121 6.84 7.33 -13.70
C GLY A 121 6.97 6.36 -12.52
N ASP A 122 7.43 6.84 -11.36
CA ASP A 122 7.60 6.06 -10.13
C ASP A 122 6.29 5.84 -9.33
N THR A 123 5.15 5.75 -10.02
CA THR A 123 3.86 5.50 -9.35
C THR A 123 3.84 4.14 -8.65
N GLY A 124 4.59 3.16 -9.15
CA GLY A 124 4.77 1.85 -8.52
C GLY A 124 5.64 1.89 -7.25
N CYS A 125 6.60 2.82 -7.18
CA CYS A 125 7.43 3.07 -5.99
C CYS A 125 6.70 3.90 -4.91
N SER A 126 5.39 4.10 -5.05
CA SER A 126 4.57 4.87 -4.10
C SER A 126 3.66 3.97 -3.27
N LEU A 127 3.42 4.38 -2.03
CA LEU A 127 2.47 3.70 -1.15
C LEU A 127 1.05 4.23 -1.38
N TRP A 128 0.12 3.32 -1.71
CA TRP A 128 -1.27 3.64 -2.03
C TRP A 128 -2.25 3.25 -0.91
N PRO A 129 -3.37 3.98 -0.69
CA PRO A 129 -4.34 3.64 0.35
C PRO A 129 -4.92 2.22 0.23
N SER A 130 -5.11 1.73 -0.99
CA SER A 130 -5.64 0.38 -1.23
C SER A 130 -4.71 -0.72 -0.73
N SER A 131 -3.38 -0.51 -0.76
CA SER A 131 -2.43 -1.51 -0.25
C SER A 131 -2.41 -1.53 1.26
N LEU A 132 -2.56 -0.37 1.93
CA LEU A 132 -2.76 -0.30 3.38
C LEU A 132 -4.02 -1.06 3.81
N PHE A 133 -5.14 -0.84 3.12
CA PHE A 133 -6.41 -1.53 3.41
C PHE A 133 -6.28 -3.05 3.19
N LEU A 134 -5.67 -3.48 2.08
CA LEU A 134 -5.48 -4.90 1.79
C LEU A 134 -4.54 -5.57 2.81
N SER A 135 -3.48 -4.87 3.24
CA SER A 135 -2.61 -5.33 4.32
C SER A 135 -3.33 -5.49 5.65
N GLU A 136 -4.18 -4.53 6.03
CA GLU A 136 -5.00 -4.63 7.24
C GLU A 136 -5.97 -5.82 7.16
N PHE A 137 -6.59 -6.04 5.99
CA PHE A 137 -7.42 -7.22 5.75
C PHE A 137 -6.65 -8.53 5.94
N ILE A 138 -5.45 -8.64 5.37
CA ILE A 138 -4.59 -9.83 5.53
C ILE A 138 -4.25 -10.09 6.99
N LEU A 139 -3.89 -9.04 7.73
CA LEU A 139 -3.49 -9.16 9.13
C LEU A 139 -4.67 -9.40 10.07
N SER A 140 -5.88 -8.99 9.69
CA SER A 140 -7.10 -9.21 10.45
C SER A 140 -7.67 -10.61 10.28
N TYR A 141 -7.42 -11.26 9.14
CA TYR A 141 -7.93 -12.59 8.79
C TYR A 141 -6.80 -13.53 8.31
N PRO A 142 -5.77 -13.77 9.13
CA PRO A 142 -4.59 -14.54 8.74
C PRO A 142 -4.93 -15.96 8.29
N GLU A 143 -6.00 -16.57 8.80
CA GLU A 143 -6.48 -17.91 8.45
C GLU A 143 -6.87 -18.07 6.97
N ILE A 144 -7.25 -16.97 6.30
CA ILE A 144 -7.56 -16.99 4.87
C ILE A 144 -6.29 -17.20 4.04
N PHE A 145 -5.17 -16.62 4.48
CA PHE A 145 -3.93 -16.52 3.70
C PHE A 145 -2.84 -17.47 4.17
N SER A 146 -2.89 -17.92 5.43
CA SER A 146 -1.92 -18.83 5.99
C SER A 146 -1.90 -20.13 5.20
N THR A 147 -0.70 -20.65 4.94
CA THR A 147 -0.46 -21.85 4.11
C THR A 147 -0.87 -21.75 2.64
N LYS A 148 -1.35 -20.60 2.16
CA LYS A 148 -1.76 -20.39 0.76
C LYS A 148 -0.61 -19.91 -0.14
N CYS A 149 -0.63 -20.36 -1.39
CA CYS A 149 0.17 -19.77 -2.47
C CYS A 149 -0.52 -18.49 -2.94
N CYS A 150 0.12 -17.35 -2.70
CA CYS A 150 -0.41 -16.02 -2.96
C CYS A 150 0.34 -15.36 -4.12
N PHE A 151 -0.40 -14.81 -5.08
CA PHE A 151 0.13 -14.13 -6.25
C PHE A 151 -0.41 -12.70 -6.32
N GLU A 152 0.43 -11.69 -6.16
CA GLU A 152 0.02 -10.29 -6.26
C GLU A 152 0.37 -9.69 -7.63
N LEU A 153 -0.63 -9.05 -8.24
CA LEU A 153 -0.50 -8.27 -9.46
C LEU A 153 -0.33 -6.79 -9.11
N GLY A 154 0.68 -6.14 -9.69
CA GLY A 154 0.95 -4.72 -9.45
C GLY A 154 1.34 -4.45 -8.00
N SER A 155 2.35 -5.17 -7.51
CA SER A 155 2.77 -5.15 -6.10
C SER A 155 3.36 -3.82 -5.65
N GLY A 156 3.82 -2.96 -6.57
CA GLY A 156 4.42 -1.68 -6.23
C GLY A 156 5.55 -1.81 -5.20
N VAL A 157 5.45 -1.07 -4.10
CA VAL A 157 6.43 -1.11 -2.99
C VAL A 157 6.48 -2.45 -2.22
N GLY A 158 5.54 -3.37 -2.44
CA GLY A 158 5.56 -4.74 -1.88
C GLY A 158 4.97 -4.90 -0.47
N LEU A 159 4.23 -3.90 0.04
CA LEU A 159 3.68 -3.93 1.41
C LEU A 159 2.78 -5.15 1.68
N VAL A 160 1.93 -5.52 0.72
CA VAL A 160 1.02 -6.66 0.81
C VAL A 160 1.82 -7.97 0.94
N GLY A 161 2.88 -8.13 0.15
CA GLY A 161 3.80 -9.26 0.24
C GLY A 161 4.43 -9.46 1.61
N ILE A 162 4.86 -8.36 2.26
CA ILE A 162 5.38 -8.38 3.63
C ILE A 162 4.33 -8.95 4.59
N CYS A 163 3.08 -8.51 4.46
CA CYS A 163 1.98 -8.96 5.32
C CYS A 163 1.61 -10.43 5.06
N LEU A 164 1.59 -10.87 3.80
CA LEU A 164 1.34 -12.27 3.44
C LEU A 164 2.41 -13.21 4.01
N ASN A 165 3.68 -12.84 3.88
CA ASN A 165 4.77 -13.62 4.47
C ASN A 165 4.67 -13.64 6.01
N TYR A 166 4.26 -12.52 6.61
CA TYR A 166 4.06 -12.43 8.05
C TYR A 166 3.01 -13.41 8.59
N VAL A 167 1.84 -13.51 7.92
CA VAL A 167 0.74 -14.42 8.32
C VAL A 167 0.99 -15.88 7.94
N GLY A 168 2.15 -16.18 7.35
CA GLY A 168 2.58 -17.54 7.06
C GLY A 168 1.99 -18.11 5.77
N ALA A 169 1.79 -17.28 4.74
CA ALA A 169 1.54 -17.79 3.39
C ALA A 169 2.60 -18.84 3.00
N SER A 170 2.19 -19.88 2.26
CA SER A 170 3.12 -20.95 1.87
C SER A 170 4.03 -20.55 0.72
N LYS A 171 3.64 -19.55 -0.07
CA LYS A 171 4.45 -18.91 -1.11
C LYS A 171 3.86 -17.54 -1.41
N VAL A 172 4.71 -16.55 -1.66
CA VAL A 172 4.29 -15.18 -2.01
C VAL A 172 5.01 -14.79 -3.28
N ILE A 173 4.27 -14.56 -4.36
CA ILE A 173 4.80 -14.11 -5.64
C ILE A 173 4.33 -12.68 -5.85
N LEU A 174 5.26 -11.74 -5.86
CA LEU A 174 5.02 -10.32 -6.07
C LEU A 174 5.40 -9.97 -7.50
N THR A 175 4.52 -9.28 -8.22
CA THR A 175 4.75 -8.96 -9.63
C THR A 175 4.45 -7.51 -9.96
N ASP A 176 5.28 -6.93 -10.83
CA ASP A 176 5.06 -5.61 -11.38
C ASP A 176 5.58 -5.53 -12.83
N GLY A 177 4.96 -4.65 -13.62
CA GLY A 177 5.25 -4.46 -15.04
C GLY A 177 6.35 -3.44 -15.32
N ASP A 178 6.79 -2.72 -14.28
CA ASP A 178 7.84 -1.72 -14.36
C ASP A 178 9.14 -2.16 -13.65
N THR A 179 10.28 -1.91 -14.29
CA THR A 179 11.58 -2.43 -13.82
C THR A 179 12.16 -1.62 -12.66
N SER A 180 11.91 -0.30 -12.60
CA SER A 180 12.34 0.52 -11.45
C SER A 180 11.54 0.14 -10.22
N THR A 181 10.23 -0.05 -10.37
CA THR A 181 9.32 -0.56 -9.34
C THR A 181 9.75 -1.95 -8.85
N LEU A 182 10.06 -2.87 -9.75
CA LEU A 182 10.55 -4.19 -9.37
C LEU A 182 11.87 -4.13 -8.58
N THR A 183 12.78 -3.22 -8.96
CA THR A 183 14.04 -3.02 -8.23
C THR A 183 13.77 -2.48 -6.84
N ASN A 184 12.94 -1.44 -6.71
CA ASN A 184 12.55 -0.87 -5.42
C ASN A 184 11.80 -1.87 -4.53
N MET A 185 10.92 -2.69 -5.10
CA MET A 185 10.22 -3.75 -4.39
C MET A 185 11.19 -4.77 -3.78
N LYS A 186 12.22 -5.18 -4.54
CA LYS A 186 13.26 -6.09 -4.05
C LYS A 186 14.05 -5.48 -2.89
N GLU A 187 14.47 -4.21 -3.02
CA GLU A 187 15.10 -3.48 -1.92
C GLU A 187 14.20 -3.43 -0.68
N ASN A 188 12.89 -3.21 -0.87
CA ASN A 188 11.93 -3.23 0.23
C ASN A 188 11.80 -4.61 0.88
N MET A 189 11.88 -5.70 0.13
CA MET A 189 11.90 -7.05 0.71
C MET A 189 13.14 -7.23 1.60
N GLU A 190 14.31 -6.80 1.12
CA GLU A 190 15.56 -6.85 1.88
C GLU A 190 15.50 -6.00 3.16
N LEU A 191 14.92 -4.79 3.10
CA LEU A 191 14.69 -3.92 4.28
C LEU A 191 13.84 -4.58 5.37
N ASN A 192 13.06 -5.59 5.02
CA ASN A 192 12.20 -6.34 5.95
C ASN A 192 12.74 -7.74 6.27
N ASN A 193 14.03 -8.00 5.98
CA ASN A 193 14.71 -9.28 6.16
C ASN A 193 14.05 -10.44 5.39
N LEU A 194 13.48 -10.14 4.23
CA LEU A 194 12.91 -11.12 3.33
C LEU A 194 13.96 -11.44 2.24
N CYS A 195 14.66 -12.57 2.37
CA CYS A 195 15.56 -13.12 1.35
C CYS A 195 14.83 -13.44 0.03
N ILE A 196 15.12 -12.72 -1.04
CA ILE A 196 14.61 -13.05 -2.38
C ILE A 196 15.37 -14.30 -2.86
N GLU A 197 14.67 -15.40 -3.10
CA GLU A 197 15.30 -16.60 -3.68
C GLU A 197 15.94 -16.22 -5.03
N GLN A 198 17.27 -16.33 -5.11
CA GLN A 198 17.99 -16.32 -6.37
C GLN A 198 18.13 -17.76 -6.88
N GLU A 199 17.99 -17.95 -8.19
CA GLU A 199 17.89 -19.26 -8.87
C GLU A 199 19.10 -20.22 -8.67
N HIS A 200 20.10 -19.88 -7.85
CA HIS A 200 21.35 -20.65 -7.73
C HIS A 200 21.92 -20.86 -6.32
N SER A 201 21.17 -20.66 -5.23
CA SER A 201 21.71 -20.95 -3.87
C SER A 201 21.06 -22.17 -3.22
N GLU A 202 21.69 -23.34 -3.34
CA GLU A 202 21.29 -24.58 -2.64
C GLU A 202 21.63 -24.58 -1.14
N VAL A 203 22.08 -23.46 -0.58
CA VAL A 203 22.57 -23.38 0.80
C VAL A 203 21.67 -22.43 1.57
N LEU A 204 20.60 -22.98 2.17
CA LEU A 204 19.99 -22.62 3.48
C LEU A 204 18.56 -23.23 3.55
N LYS A 205 18.48 -24.53 3.86
CA LYS A 205 17.23 -25.32 3.95
C LYS A 205 16.31 -25.00 5.16
N GLU A 206 16.36 -23.78 5.71
CA GLU A 206 15.48 -23.33 6.80
C GLU A 206 15.03 -21.86 6.66
N SER A 207 15.10 -21.26 5.47
CA SER A 207 14.55 -19.91 5.31
C SER A 207 13.03 -19.94 5.40
N LYS A 208 12.48 -19.38 6.48
CA LYS A 208 11.04 -19.09 6.66
C LYS A 208 10.49 -18.17 5.55
N ASN A 209 11.37 -17.50 4.80
CA ASN A 209 11.00 -16.56 3.77
C ASN A 209 10.68 -17.26 2.45
N LYS A 210 9.51 -16.93 1.88
CA LYS A 210 8.95 -17.60 0.68
C LYS A 210 8.49 -16.60 -0.37
N VAL A 211 9.19 -15.46 -0.46
CA VAL A 211 8.83 -14.31 -1.29
C VAL A 211 9.67 -14.29 -2.56
N GLU A 212 9.01 -14.29 -3.71
CA GLU A 212 9.61 -14.10 -5.03
C GLU A 212 9.14 -12.77 -5.61
N CYS A 213 10.05 -11.96 -6.17
CA CYS A 213 9.72 -10.73 -6.90
C CYS A 213 9.99 -10.94 -8.39
N LYS A 214 8.97 -10.83 -9.24
CA LYS A 214 9.05 -11.14 -10.67
C LYS A 214 8.52 -10.00 -11.55
N TYR A 215 9.18 -9.83 -12.69
CA TYR A 215 8.67 -8.96 -13.74
C TYR A 215 7.45 -9.61 -14.40
N LEU A 216 6.37 -8.85 -14.60
CA LEU A 216 5.18 -9.30 -15.31
C LEU A 216 4.47 -8.12 -15.97
N SER A 217 4.58 -8.02 -17.29
CA SER A 217 3.74 -7.11 -18.09
C SER A 217 2.41 -7.79 -18.44
N TRP A 218 1.30 -7.17 -18.02
CA TRP A 218 -0.04 -7.69 -18.30
C TRP A 218 -0.35 -7.77 -19.80
N GLU A 219 0.26 -6.87 -20.59
CA GLU A 219 0.10 -6.76 -22.04
C GLU A 219 0.74 -7.93 -22.78
N HIS A 220 1.90 -8.39 -22.32
CA HIS A 220 2.75 -9.34 -23.04
C HIS A 220 2.70 -10.76 -22.48
N VAL A 221 2.27 -10.95 -21.22
CA VAL A 221 2.27 -12.27 -20.58
C VAL A 221 1.31 -13.24 -21.26
N SER A 222 1.76 -14.50 -21.41
CA SER A 222 1.02 -15.60 -22.01
C SER A 222 0.53 -16.60 -20.95
N GLU A 223 -0.37 -17.50 -21.35
CA GLU A 223 -0.89 -18.54 -20.45
C GLU A 223 0.21 -19.52 -20.02
N SER A 224 1.17 -19.84 -20.90
CA SER A 224 2.32 -20.70 -20.57
C SER A 224 3.23 -20.10 -19.51
N ASP A 225 3.37 -18.77 -19.48
CA ASP A 225 4.19 -18.08 -18.48
C ASP A 225 3.58 -18.18 -17.07
N LEU A 226 2.24 -18.24 -17.01
CA LEU A 226 1.49 -18.25 -15.75
C LEU A 226 1.14 -19.65 -15.26
N TRP A 227 1.18 -20.64 -16.15
CA TRP A 227 0.77 -22.01 -15.89
C TRP A 227 1.46 -22.65 -14.68
N GLY A 228 2.73 -22.31 -14.45
CA GLY A 228 3.52 -22.88 -13.35
C GLY A 228 3.12 -22.41 -11.95
N TYR A 229 2.42 -21.27 -11.82
CA TYR A 229 2.19 -20.67 -10.50
C TYR A 229 1.03 -21.29 -9.73
N GLN A 230 -0.09 -21.55 -10.41
CA GLN A 230 -1.33 -22.13 -9.84
C GLN A 230 -1.63 -21.61 -8.41
N PRO A 231 -1.79 -20.28 -8.23
CA PRO A 231 -1.97 -19.72 -6.90
C PRO A 231 -3.32 -20.12 -6.31
N ASP A 232 -3.39 -20.24 -4.98
CA ASP A 232 -4.66 -20.37 -4.26
C ASP A 232 -5.38 -19.02 -4.21
N ILE A 233 -4.60 -17.93 -4.08
CA ILE A 233 -5.11 -16.57 -3.92
C ILE A 233 -4.37 -15.62 -4.86
N VAL A 234 -5.12 -14.84 -5.62
CA VAL A 234 -4.61 -13.70 -6.38
C VAL A 234 -4.94 -12.41 -5.63
N LEU A 235 -4.01 -11.47 -5.56
CA LEU A 235 -4.18 -10.18 -4.91
C LEU A 235 -3.87 -9.04 -5.86
N GLY A 236 -4.42 -7.87 -5.57
CA GLY A 236 -4.00 -6.63 -6.21
C GLY A 236 -4.55 -5.40 -5.50
N ALA A 237 -3.69 -4.41 -5.32
CA ALA A 237 -4.05 -3.17 -4.65
C ALA A 237 -3.92 -1.99 -5.61
N ASP A 238 -5.02 -1.27 -5.81
CA ASP A 238 -5.13 -0.08 -6.64
C ASP A 238 -4.81 -0.27 -8.12
N ILE A 239 -4.88 -1.49 -8.63
CA ILE A 239 -4.56 -1.87 -10.03
C ILE A 239 -5.65 -1.59 -11.07
N MET A 240 -6.77 -0.97 -10.66
CA MET A 240 -7.89 -0.59 -11.54
C MET A 240 -7.92 0.93 -11.77
N TYR A 241 -6.82 1.48 -12.30
CA TYR A 241 -6.62 2.91 -12.44
C TYR A 241 -6.82 3.43 -13.87
N ASP A 242 -6.46 2.64 -14.89
CA ASP A 242 -6.55 3.03 -16.31
C ASP A 242 -7.46 2.04 -17.09
N PRO A 243 -8.54 2.52 -17.74
CA PRO A 243 -9.37 1.70 -18.63
C PRO A 243 -8.60 0.95 -19.73
N VAL A 244 -7.47 1.48 -20.20
CA VAL A 244 -6.64 0.83 -21.23
C VAL A 244 -6.00 -0.46 -20.71
N CYS A 245 -5.65 -0.52 -19.42
CA CYS A 245 -5.06 -1.72 -18.80
C CYS A 245 -6.09 -2.81 -18.47
N VAL A 246 -7.38 -2.46 -18.37
CA VAL A 246 -8.45 -3.36 -17.89
C VAL A 246 -8.53 -4.67 -18.70
N PRO A 247 -8.53 -4.69 -20.04
CA PRO A 247 -8.61 -5.93 -20.80
C PRO A 247 -7.42 -6.87 -20.52
N HIS A 248 -6.21 -6.30 -20.38
CA HIS A 248 -5.00 -7.04 -20.07
C HIS A 248 -5.05 -7.62 -18.66
N LEU A 249 -5.45 -6.82 -17.67
CA LEU A 249 -5.63 -7.27 -16.29
C LEU A 249 -6.65 -8.41 -16.18
N VAL A 250 -7.83 -8.27 -16.79
CA VAL A 250 -8.88 -9.31 -16.76
C VAL A 250 -8.41 -10.60 -17.44
N ARG A 251 -7.64 -10.51 -18.53
CA ARG A 251 -7.03 -11.68 -19.17
C ARG A 251 -6.09 -12.40 -18.21
N VAL A 252 -5.22 -11.69 -17.51
CA VAL A 252 -4.29 -12.27 -16.54
C VAL A 252 -5.02 -12.90 -15.36
N LEU A 253 -6.01 -12.21 -14.79
CA LEU A 253 -6.88 -12.75 -13.75
C LEU A 253 -7.56 -14.05 -14.23
N SER A 254 -8.07 -14.06 -15.45
CA SER A 254 -8.72 -15.24 -16.02
C SER A 254 -7.77 -16.42 -16.19
N MET A 255 -6.49 -16.18 -16.48
CA MET A 255 -5.47 -17.24 -16.56
C MET A 255 -5.11 -17.78 -15.17
N LEU A 256 -4.89 -16.89 -14.19
CA LEU A 256 -4.50 -17.27 -12.83
C LEU A 256 -5.65 -17.94 -12.04
N LEU A 257 -6.90 -17.58 -12.34
CA LEU A 257 -8.09 -18.15 -11.67
C LEU A 257 -8.62 -19.43 -12.33
N ARG A 258 -7.95 -19.94 -13.37
CA ARG A 258 -8.30 -21.24 -13.97
C ARG A 258 -7.73 -22.36 -13.12
N ARG A 259 -8.59 -23.32 -12.77
CA ARG A 259 -8.18 -24.56 -12.12
C ARG A 259 -7.84 -25.62 -13.14
N ASN A 260 -6.73 -26.33 -12.93
CA ASN A 260 -6.41 -27.54 -13.69
C ASN A 260 -7.40 -28.66 -13.35
N ARG A 261 -8.30 -28.99 -14.29
CA ARG A 261 -9.20 -30.15 -14.18
C ARG A 261 -8.50 -31.50 -14.45
N SER A 262 -7.24 -31.48 -14.86
CA SER A 262 -6.49 -32.63 -15.38
C SER A 262 -5.89 -33.57 -14.31
N GLN A 263 -6.10 -33.34 -13.01
CA GLN A 263 -5.66 -34.26 -11.94
C GLN A 263 -6.79 -35.07 -11.28
N GLY A 264 -8.01 -35.06 -11.84
CA GLY A 264 -9.18 -35.72 -11.24
C GLY A 264 -9.65 -37.03 -11.88
N GLU A 265 -9.16 -37.44 -13.05
CA GLU A 265 -9.77 -38.57 -13.78
C GLU A 265 -9.17 -39.96 -13.52
N ASN A 266 -8.20 -40.11 -12.61
CA ASN A 266 -7.70 -41.44 -12.23
C ASN A 266 -7.66 -41.63 -10.72
N ASN A 267 -8.81 -41.91 -10.11
CA ASN A 267 -9.03 -43.08 -9.27
C ASN A 267 -10.39 -42.99 -8.57
N GLY A 268 -11.34 -43.81 -9.00
CA GLY A 268 -12.52 -44.08 -8.20
C GLY A 268 -12.10 -44.65 -6.84
N LYS A 269 -12.36 -43.89 -5.77
CA LYS A 269 -12.58 -44.39 -4.41
C LYS A 269 -13.23 -43.27 -3.58
N SER A 270 -14.47 -43.55 -3.20
CA SER A 270 -15.28 -42.84 -2.21
C SER A 270 -14.55 -42.63 -0.88
N GLY A 271 -14.58 -41.39 -0.37
CA GLY A 271 -14.22 -41.05 1.01
C GLY A 271 -13.78 -39.59 1.14
N ASP A 272 -14.67 -38.74 1.68
CA ASP A 272 -14.46 -37.32 2.04
C ASP A 272 -13.63 -36.47 1.06
N GLU A 273 -14.28 -36.05 -0.03
CA GLU A 273 -13.78 -34.95 -0.85
C GLU A 273 -13.79 -33.66 -0.03
N PHE A 274 -12.63 -33.28 0.51
CA PHE A 274 -12.33 -31.88 0.81
C PHE A 274 -12.49 -31.12 -0.50
N GLN A 275 -13.65 -30.51 -0.72
CA GLN A 275 -13.87 -29.55 -1.80
C GLN A 275 -12.92 -28.39 -1.56
N THR A 276 -11.74 -28.48 -2.15
CA THR A 276 -10.82 -27.35 -2.21
C THR A 276 -11.51 -26.32 -3.11
N GLU A 277 -11.96 -25.21 -2.52
CA GLU A 277 -12.52 -24.10 -3.28
C GLU A 277 -11.53 -23.66 -4.38
N GLY A 278 -12.05 -23.23 -5.53
CA GLY A 278 -11.21 -22.73 -6.63
C GLY A 278 -10.35 -21.52 -6.20
N PRO A 279 -9.34 -21.15 -7.02
CA PRO A 279 -8.56 -19.96 -6.73
C PRO A 279 -9.46 -18.72 -6.67
N VAL A 280 -9.16 -17.79 -5.77
CA VAL A 280 -9.95 -16.57 -5.53
C VAL A 280 -9.07 -15.33 -5.67
N ALA A 281 -9.65 -14.23 -6.18
CA ALA A 281 -8.98 -12.94 -6.26
C ALA A 281 -9.53 -11.94 -5.23
N TYR A 282 -8.64 -11.29 -4.48
CA TYR A 282 -8.97 -10.14 -3.62
C TYR A 282 -8.36 -8.88 -4.19
N ILE A 283 -9.20 -7.94 -4.63
CA ILE A 283 -8.79 -6.68 -5.23
C ILE A 283 -9.27 -5.52 -4.36
N ALA A 284 -8.34 -4.71 -3.85
CA ALA A 284 -8.65 -3.48 -3.13
C ALA A 284 -8.45 -2.28 -4.06
N THR A 285 -9.40 -1.33 -4.09
CA THR A 285 -9.27 -0.12 -4.91
C THR A 285 -9.93 1.07 -4.24
N VAL A 286 -9.40 2.26 -4.50
CA VAL A 286 -10.16 3.50 -4.29
C VAL A 286 -10.91 3.81 -5.57
N VAL A 287 -12.25 3.86 -5.51
CA VAL A 287 -13.09 4.26 -6.64
C VAL A 287 -12.92 5.76 -6.87
N ARG A 288 -12.00 6.13 -7.76
CA ARG A 288 -11.75 7.52 -8.17
C ARG A 288 -12.62 7.94 -9.36
N ASN A 289 -12.86 7.01 -10.28
CA ASN A 289 -13.72 7.17 -11.43
C ASN A 289 -14.65 5.96 -11.53
N ALA A 290 -15.96 6.21 -11.48
CA ALA A 290 -16.97 5.16 -11.60
C ALA A 290 -16.95 4.47 -12.97
N GLU A 291 -16.57 5.18 -14.04
CA GLU A 291 -16.48 4.62 -15.39
C GLU A 291 -15.39 3.55 -15.49
N THR A 292 -14.20 3.82 -14.93
CA THR A 292 -13.10 2.83 -14.90
C THR A 292 -13.51 1.57 -14.14
N PHE A 293 -14.17 1.74 -12.99
CA PHE A 293 -14.69 0.62 -12.21
C PHE A 293 -15.75 -0.18 -12.98
N ASN A 294 -16.69 0.50 -13.65
CA ASN A 294 -17.72 -0.14 -14.46
C ASN A 294 -17.12 -0.86 -15.68
N CYS A 295 -16.06 -0.30 -16.29
CA CYS A 295 -15.31 -0.93 -17.36
C CYS A 295 -14.71 -2.26 -16.89
N PHE A 296 -14.06 -2.26 -15.72
CA PHE A 296 -13.55 -3.49 -15.12
C PHE A 296 -14.65 -4.51 -14.83
N ALA A 297 -15.74 -4.09 -14.18
CA ALA A 297 -16.86 -4.98 -13.84
C ALA A 297 -17.46 -5.64 -15.08
N LYS A 298 -17.62 -4.88 -16.17
CA LYS A 298 -18.10 -5.40 -17.45
C LYS A 298 -17.11 -6.39 -18.06
N ALA A 299 -15.82 -6.02 -18.15
CA ALA A 299 -14.79 -6.90 -18.72
C ALA A 299 -14.65 -8.21 -17.93
N ALA A 300 -14.71 -8.16 -16.60
CA ALA A 300 -14.71 -9.35 -15.74
C ALA A 300 -15.93 -10.26 -16.01
N ALA A 301 -17.12 -9.68 -16.15
CA ALA A 301 -18.33 -10.43 -16.50
C ALA A 301 -18.24 -11.07 -17.88
N ASP A 302 -17.73 -10.35 -18.89
CA ASP A 302 -17.51 -10.86 -20.24
C ASP A 302 -16.51 -12.03 -20.25
N ALA A 303 -15.52 -12.00 -19.35
CA ALA A 303 -14.57 -13.08 -19.12
C ALA A 303 -15.10 -14.22 -18.22
N LYS A 304 -16.39 -14.16 -17.81
CA LYS A 304 -17.06 -15.13 -16.93
C LYS A 304 -16.45 -15.23 -15.52
N LEU A 305 -15.85 -14.14 -15.04
CA LEU A 305 -15.42 -14.01 -13.65
C LEU A 305 -16.59 -13.50 -12.80
N SER A 306 -16.85 -14.17 -11.67
CA SER A 306 -17.85 -13.74 -10.70
C SER A 306 -17.25 -12.76 -9.70
N ALA A 307 -17.52 -11.46 -9.87
CA ALA A 307 -17.04 -10.42 -8.96
C ALA A 307 -18.10 -10.06 -7.90
N ILE A 308 -17.70 -10.01 -6.63
CA ILE A 308 -18.57 -9.63 -5.50
C ILE A 308 -17.95 -8.44 -4.77
N ASN A 309 -18.73 -7.36 -4.58
CA ASN A 309 -18.30 -6.20 -3.79
C ASN A 309 -18.55 -6.44 -2.29
N ILE A 310 -17.48 -6.69 -1.54
CA ILE A 310 -17.52 -7.02 -0.11
C ILE A 310 -17.92 -5.80 0.76
N ALA A 311 -17.53 -4.57 0.38
CA ALA A 311 -17.83 -3.36 1.16
C ALA A 311 -19.34 -3.02 1.17
N SER A 312 -20.09 -3.44 0.15
CA SER A 312 -21.52 -3.14 0.01
C SER A 312 -22.45 -3.97 0.90
N ARG A 313 -21.94 -5.04 1.55
CA ARG A 313 -22.76 -5.93 2.40
C ARG A 313 -22.93 -5.44 3.84
N SER A 314 -22.21 -4.42 4.28
CA SER A 314 -22.31 -3.89 5.65
C SER A 314 -23.47 -2.89 5.89
N MET A 315 -24.40 -2.73 4.94
CA MET A 315 -25.61 -1.88 5.10
C MET A 315 -26.93 -2.66 5.19
N ARG A 316 -26.88 -3.96 5.50
CA ARG A 316 -28.07 -4.73 5.86
C ARG A 316 -27.76 -5.61 7.07
N ASN A 317 -27.98 -5.04 8.25
CA ASN A 317 -28.53 -5.70 9.43
C ASN A 317 -29.21 -4.64 10.29
#